data_AF-A0A840CU49-F1
#
_entry.id   AF-A0A840CU49-F1
#
_cell.length_a   1.000
_cell.length_b   1.000
_cell.length_c   1.000
_cell.angle_alpha   90.00
_cell.angle_beta   90.00
_cell.angle_gamma   90.00
#
_symmetry.space_group_name_H-M   'P 1'
#
loop_
_entity.id
_entity.type
_entity.pdbx_description
1 polymer ?
#
loop_
_entity_poly.entity_id
_entity_poly.type
_entity_poly.pdbx_seq_one_letter_code
_entity_poly.pdbx_strand_id
1 'polypeptide(L)'
;MDYEKNKYYTQKTNTGFWVIAILTMVLCGYLAYEHAMGFADSGFKAVDSYVYGLNDRVIEGRMSSSSSAIFNLIFAVLYFILLIVTVICTFAKNIKILMVSFVSSLLLTILVFFITEIITYS
;
A
#
# COMPACT_ATOMS: atom_id res chain seq x y z
N MET A 1 -25.04 22.41 -35.14
CA MET A 1 -23.82 22.39 -34.32
C MET A 1 -23.81 21.09 -33.55
N ASP A 2 -22.98 20.16 -33.97
CA ASP A 2 -22.94 18.77 -33.50
C ASP A 2 -22.40 18.69 -32.05
N TYR A 3 -23.31 18.58 -31.08
CA TYR A 3 -22.98 18.28 -29.69
C TYR A 3 -22.35 16.89 -29.50
N GLU A 4 -22.36 16.04 -30.52
CA GLU A 4 -21.77 14.70 -30.48
C GLU A 4 -20.24 14.67 -30.67
N LYS A 5 -19.66 15.69 -31.34
CA LYS A 5 -18.20 15.74 -31.56
C LYS A 5 -17.39 16.01 -30.28
N ASN A 6 -18.03 16.49 -29.22
CA ASN A 6 -17.35 16.79 -27.95
C ASN A 6 -17.14 15.56 -27.04
N LYS A 7 -17.78 14.42 -27.31
CA LYS A 7 -17.48 13.16 -26.59
C LYS A 7 -16.15 12.53 -27.02
N TYR A 8 -15.69 12.82 -28.24
CA TYR A 8 -14.46 12.27 -28.80
C TYR A 8 -13.21 13.12 -28.54
N TYR A 9 -13.37 14.38 -28.11
CA TYR A 9 -12.24 15.24 -27.73
C TYR A 9 -11.59 14.86 -26.38
N THR A 10 -12.28 14.05 -25.56
CA THR A 10 -11.79 13.61 -24.24
C THR A 10 -10.85 12.40 -24.28
N GLN A 11 -10.43 11.96 -25.47
CA GLN A 11 -9.67 10.73 -25.66
C GLN A 11 -8.34 10.94 -26.41
N LYS A 12 -7.86 12.18 -26.52
CA LYS A 12 -6.66 12.54 -27.28
C LYS A 12 -5.44 12.86 -26.41
N THR A 13 -5.23 12.07 -25.35
CA THR A 13 -3.91 11.63 -24.85
C THR A 13 -4.17 10.61 -23.73
N ASN A 14 -4.42 9.36 -24.11
CA ASN A 14 -4.56 8.23 -23.18
C ASN A 14 -3.28 8.03 -22.33
N THR A 15 -2.17 8.66 -22.72
CA THR A 15 -0.89 8.66 -22.02
C THR A 15 -1.01 9.11 -20.57
N GLY A 16 -1.74 10.18 -20.28
CA GLY A 16 -1.89 10.69 -18.90
C GLY A 16 -2.61 9.70 -17.98
N PHE A 17 -3.66 9.06 -18.51
CA PHE A 17 -4.38 7.99 -17.81
C PHE A 17 -3.46 6.79 -17.51
N TRP A 18 -2.73 6.31 -18.51
CA TRP A 18 -1.80 5.19 -18.35
C TRP A 18 -0.64 5.51 -17.40
N VAL A 19 -0.11 6.73 -17.44
CA VAL A 19 0.94 7.18 -16.52
C VAL A 19 0.44 7.12 -15.08
N ILE A 20 -0.75 7.68 -14.79
CA ILE A 20 -1.32 7.65 -13.44
C ILE A 20 -1.62 6.21 -13.02
N ALA A 21 -2.17 5.39 -13.91
CA ALA A 21 -2.47 3.99 -13.63
C ALA A 21 -1.21 3.20 -13.27
N ILE A 22 -0.15 3.31 -14.08
CA ILE A 22 1.12 2.63 -13.85
C ILE A 22 1.77 3.13 -12.56
N LEU A 23 1.84 4.45 -12.34
CA LEU A 23 2.40 5.01 -11.12
C LEU A 23 1.68 4.53 -9.87
N THR A 24 0.34 4.54 -9.89
CA THR A 24 -0.46 4.08 -8.75
C THR A 24 -0.28 2.58 -8.51
N MET A 25 -0.27 1.77 -9.57
CA MET A 25 -0.04 0.32 -9.45
C MET A 25 1.35 -0.01 -8.91
N VAL A 26 2.39 0.67 -9.41
CA VAL A 26 3.76 0.46 -8.94
C VAL A 26 3.90 0.90 -7.48
N LEU A 27 3.36 2.06 -7.12
CA LEU A 27 3.40 2.56 -5.74
C LEU A 27 2.68 1.61 -4.76
N CYS A 28 1.42 1.27 -5.04
CA CYS A 28 0.64 0.37 -4.17
C CYS A 28 1.26 -1.04 -4.14
N GLY A 29 1.74 -1.55 -5.28
CA GLY A 29 2.37 -2.87 -5.35
C GLY A 29 3.67 -2.94 -4.57
N TYR A 30 4.53 -1.93 -4.70
CA TYR A 30 5.79 -1.84 -3.96
C TYR A 30 5.55 -1.75 -2.44
N LEU A 31 4.67 -0.83 -2.00
CA LEU A 31 4.38 -0.64 -0.58
C LEU A 31 3.68 -1.86 0.04
N ALA A 32 2.75 -2.49 -0.70
CA ALA A 32 2.13 -3.73 -0.24
C ALA A 32 3.18 -4.84 -0.03
N TYR A 33 4.12 -4.97 -0.95
CA TYR A 33 5.21 -5.95 -0.84
C TYR A 33 6.15 -5.65 0.32
N GLU A 34 6.59 -4.40 0.47
CA GLU A 34 7.49 -3.97 1.53
C GLU A 34 6.90 -4.26 2.92
N HIS A 35 5.65 -3.86 3.14
CA HIS A 35 4.96 -4.12 4.40
C HIS A 35 4.65 -5.60 4.62
N ALA A 36 4.31 -6.36 3.58
CA ALA A 36 4.13 -7.81 3.68
C ALA A 36 5.42 -8.53 4.07
N MET A 37 6.56 -8.11 3.51
CA MET A 37 7.88 -8.64 3.89
C MET A 37 8.27 -8.24 5.32
N GLY A 38 8.00 -6.99 5.73
CA GLY A 38 8.21 -6.56 7.11
C GLY A 38 7.39 -7.37 8.12
N PHE A 39 6.15 -7.72 7.77
CA PHE A 39 5.33 -8.64 8.56
C PHE A 39 5.90 -10.05 8.58
N ALA A 40 6.28 -10.61 7.42
CA ALA A 40 6.82 -11.96 7.31
C ALA A 40 8.12 -12.12 8.13
N ASP A 41 9.06 -11.17 8.01
CA ASP A 41 10.31 -11.18 8.78
C ASP A 41 10.06 -11.12 10.29
N SER A 42 9.09 -10.31 10.72
CA SER A 42 8.66 -10.26 12.12
C SER A 42 8.05 -11.59 12.60
N GLY A 43 7.25 -12.24 11.75
CA GLY A 43 6.67 -13.56 12.01
C GLY A 43 7.71 -14.67 12.13
N PHE A 44 8.68 -14.72 11.20
CA PHE A 44 9.79 -15.69 11.26
C PHE A 44 10.64 -15.49 12.51
N LYS A 45 10.95 -14.24 12.87
CA LYS A 45 11.66 -13.92 14.12
C LYS A 45 10.87 -14.39 15.36
N ALA A 46 9.55 -14.29 15.37
CA ALA A 46 8.74 -14.78 16.49
C ALA A 46 8.81 -16.32 16.64
N VAL A 47 8.78 -17.05 15.53
CA VAL A 47 8.88 -18.52 15.51
C VAL A 47 10.27 -18.98 15.95
N ASP A 48 11.34 -18.37 15.43
CA ASP A 48 12.71 -18.72 15.81
C ASP A 48 12.97 -18.53 17.31
N SER A 49 12.36 -17.52 17.95
CA SER A 49 12.47 -17.34 19.40
C SER A 49 11.78 -18.44 20.22
N TYR A 50 10.71 -19.02 19.70
CA TYR A 50 10.01 -20.13 20.35
C TYR A 50 10.75 -21.46 20.18
N VAL A 51 11.38 -21.68 19.01
CA VAL A 51 12.07 -22.93 18.69
C VAL A 51 13.42 -23.05 19.39
N TYR A 52 14.15 -21.94 19.57
CA TYR A 52 15.52 -21.95 20.12
C TYR A 52 15.64 -21.58 21.60
N GLY A 53 14.52 -21.36 22.32
CA GLY A 53 14.54 -21.10 23.77
C GLY A 53 15.33 -19.84 24.11
N LEU A 54 14.93 -18.69 23.57
CA LEU A 54 15.57 -17.41 23.85
C LEU A 54 15.20 -16.87 25.24
N ASN A 55 16.19 -16.30 25.94
CA ASN A 55 16.08 -15.75 27.30
C ASN A 55 14.98 -14.67 27.40
N ASP A 56 14.26 -14.55 28.52
CA ASP A 56 13.02 -13.74 28.67
C ASP A 56 13.16 -12.27 28.24
N ARG A 57 14.35 -11.68 28.39
CA ARG A 57 14.66 -10.32 27.91
C ARG A 57 14.62 -10.15 26.39
N VAL A 58 14.88 -11.21 25.62
CA VAL A 58 14.79 -11.21 24.15
C VAL A 58 13.33 -11.37 23.70
N ILE A 59 12.52 -12.06 24.51
CA ILE A 59 11.08 -12.24 24.28
C ILE A 59 10.35 -10.90 24.46
N GLU A 60 10.63 -10.13 25.52
CA GLU A 60 10.05 -8.80 25.73
C GLU A 60 10.42 -7.80 24.61
N GLY A 61 11.70 -7.77 24.19
CA GLY A 61 12.13 -6.94 23.06
C GLY A 61 11.47 -7.31 21.74
N ARG A 62 11.16 -8.59 21.52
CA ARG A 62 10.44 -9.08 20.34
C ARG A 62 8.92 -8.93 20.43
N MET A 63 8.33 -8.95 21.63
CA MET A 63 6.91 -8.60 21.84
C MET A 63 6.63 -7.13 21.49
N SER A 64 7.55 -6.22 21.79
CA SER A 64 7.49 -4.83 21.30
C SER A 64 7.51 -4.76 19.76
N SER A 65 8.38 -5.55 19.11
CA SER A 65 8.38 -5.71 17.64
C SER A 65 7.09 -6.31 17.07
N SER A 66 6.33 -7.08 17.86
CA SER A 66 5.06 -7.68 17.43
C SER A 66 3.98 -6.62 17.17
N SER A 67 4.01 -5.50 17.90
CA SER A 67 3.10 -4.37 17.64
C SER A 67 3.36 -3.74 16.27
N SER A 68 4.63 -3.55 15.91
CA SER A 68 5.06 -3.07 14.59
C SER A 68 4.69 -4.05 13.46
N ALA A 69 4.74 -5.36 13.72
CA ALA A 69 4.33 -6.39 12.77
C ALA A 69 2.84 -6.28 12.40
N ILE A 70 1.96 -6.04 13.38
CA ILE A 70 0.52 -5.87 13.14
C ILE A 70 0.25 -4.65 12.25
N PHE A 71 0.94 -3.53 12.50
CA PHE A 71 0.81 -2.35 11.63
C PHE A 71 1.29 -2.61 10.20
N ASN A 72 2.42 -3.32 10.04
CA ASN A 72 2.88 -3.76 8.72
C ASN A 72 1.84 -4.63 8.00
N LEU A 73 1.19 -5.56 8.69
CA LEU A 73 0.12 -6.35 8.09
C LEU A 73 -1.07 -5.48 7.66
N ILE A 74 -1.53 -4.55 8.51
CA ILE A 74 -2.64 -3.65 8.20
C ILE A 74 -2.32 -2.80 6.97
N PHE A 75 -1.12 -2.21 6.91
CA PHE A 75 -0.69 -1.39 5.77
C PHE A 75 -0.58 -2.22 4.49
N ALA A 76 -0.01 -3.42 4.56
CA ALA A 76 0.07 -4.33 3.42
C ALA A 76 -1.32 -4.63 2.84
N VAL A 77 -2.30 -4.92 3.70
CA VAL A 77 -3.69 -5.19 3.28
C VAL A 77 -4.33 -3.95 2.65
N LEU A 78 -4.16 -2.77 3.25
CA LEU A 78 -4.73 -1.52 2.72
C LEU A 78 -4.17 -1.17 1.35
N TYR A 79 -2.85 -1.27 1.15
CA TYR A 79 -2.22 -1.06 -0.16
C TYR A 79 -2.62 -2.13 -1.17
N PHE A 80 -2.82 -3.38 -0.74
CA PHE A 80 -3.30 -4.44 -1.61
C PHE A 80 -4.74 -4.21 -2.09
N ILE A 81 -5.64 -3.73 -1.22
CA ILE A 81 -7.00 -3.34 -1.60
C ILE A 81 -6.95 -2.19 -2.62
N LEU A 82 -6.14 -1.16 -2.37
CA LEU A 82 -5.95 -0.04 -3.30
C LEU A 82 -5.37 -0.50 -4.65
N LEU A 83 -4.46 -1.47 -4.65
CA LEU A 83 -3.93 -2.07 -5.86
C LEU A 83 -5.04 -2.74 -6.68
N ILE A 84 -5.88 -3.57 -6.05
CA ILE A 84 -7.02 -4.24 -6.71
C ILE A 84 -7.98 -3.21 -7.30
N VAL A 85 -8.35 -2.18 -6.52
CA VAL A 85 -9.23 -1.10 -6.99
C VAL A 85 -8.61 -0.39 -8.20
N THR A 86 -7.31 -0.09 -8.15
CA THR A 86 -6.58 0.57 -9.25
C THR A 86 -6.58 -0.28 -10.52
N VAL A 87 -6.36 -1.60 -10.40
CA VAL A 87 -6.40 -2.55 -11.52
C VAL A 87 -7.80 -2.58 -12.14
N ILE A 88 -8.85 -2.74 -11.33
CA ILE A 88 -10.24 -2.75 -11.80
C ILE A 88 -10.59 -1.43 -12.51
N CYS A 89 -10.19 -0.29 -11.95
CA CYS A 89 -10.44 1.03 -12.55
C CYS A 89 -9.69 1.23 -13.87
N THR A 90 -8.50 0.65 -13.98
CA THR A 90 -7.70 0.66 -15.21
C THR A 90 -8.42 -0.11 -16.32
N PHE A 91 -8.94 -1.31 -16.02
CA PHE A 91 -9.74 -2.09 -16.97
C PHE A 91 -11.06 -1.42 -17.34
N ALA A 92 -11.75 -0.82 -16.36
CA ALA A 92 -12.99 -0.09 -16.58
C ALA A 92 -12.80 1.28 -17.26
N LYS A 93 -11.54 1.72 -17.49
CA LYS A 93 -11.17 3.04 -18.03
C LYS A 93 -11.85 4.20 -17.30
N ASN A 94 -12.05 4.07 -16.00
CA ASN A 94 -12.73 5.07 -15.19
C ASN A 94 -11.73 6.04 -14.53
N ILE A 95 -11.44 7.15 -15.21
CA ILE A 95 -10.42 8.10 -14.76
C ILE A 95 -10.76 8.79 -13.43
N LYS A 96 -12.06 8.96 -13.11
CA LYS A 96 -12.49 9.60 -11.87
C LYS A 96 -12.11 8.74 -10.66
N ILE A 97 -12.43 7.45 -10.71
CA ILE A 97 -12.12 6.52 -9.62
C ILE A 97 -10.61 6.27 -9.56
N LEU A 98 -9.92 6.23 -10.70
CA LEU A 98 -8.45 6.11 -10.73
C LEU A 98 -7.77 7.29 -10.01
N MET A 99 -8.22 8.53 -10.26
CA MET A 99 -7.70 9.72 -9.56
C MET A 99 -7.98 9.67 -8.06
N VAL A 100 -9.17 9.22 -7.65
CA VAL A 100 -9.48 9.02 -6.23
C VAL A 100 -8.56 7.97 -5.61
N SER A 101 -8.33 6.84 -6.30
CA SER A 101 -7.42 5.79 -5.84
C SER A 101 -5.99 6.31 -5.68
N PHE A 102 -5.52 7.11 -6.63
CA PHE A 102 -4.20 7.73 -6.58
C PHE A 102 -4.08 8.69 -5.39
N VAL A 103 -5.02 9.61 -5.20
CA VAL A 103 -5.00 10.55 -4.06
C VAL A 103 -5.10 9.81 -2.73
N SER A 104 -5.96 8.79 -2.64
CA SER A 104 -6.07 7.94 -1.45
C SER A 104 -4.77 7.19 -1.14
N SER A 105 -4.06 6.71 -2.17
CA SER A 105 -2.75 6.06 -1.98
C SER A 105 -1.71 7.03 -1.44
N LEU A 106 -1.67 8.28 -1.92
CA LEU A 106 -0.76 9.32 -1.41
C LEU A 106 -1.07 9.68 0.04
N LEU A 107 -2.35 9.88 0.37
CA LEU A 107 -2.77 10.16 1.74
C LEU A 107 -2.43 9.01 2.69
N LEU A 108 -2.65 7.76 2.25
CA LEU A 108 -2.27 6.58 3.02
C LEU A 108 -0.75 6.56 3.27
N THR A 109 0.07 6.84 2.26
CA THR A 109 1.54 6.89 2.41
C THR A 109 1.99 7.95 3.41
N ILE A 110 1.37 9.11 3.40
CA ILE A 110 1.64 10.16 4.39
C ILE A 110 1.25 9.67 5.80
N LEU A 111 0.08 9.05 5.95
CA LEU A 111 -0.38 8.50 7.23
C LEU A 111 0.54 7.41 7.77
N VAL A 112 0.93 6.47 6.91
CA VAL A 112 1.87 5.39 7.23
C VAL A 112 3.20 5.96 7.70
N PHE A 113 3.72 6.98 7.02
CA PHE A 113 4.95 7.66 7.44
C PHE A 113 4.85 8.22 8.86
N PHE A 114 3.78 8.95 9.18
CA PHE A 114 3.58 9.49 10.54
C PHE A 114 3.42 8.39 11.58
N ILE A 115 2.68 7.33 11.29
CA ILE A 115 2.48 6.22 12.23
C ILE A 115 3.81 5.49 12.48
N THR A 116 4.57 5.20 11.43
CA THR A 116 5.88 4.54 11.57
C THR A 116 6.88 5.42 12.32
N GLU A 117 6.91 6.73 12.08
CA GLU A 117 7.72 7.69 12.84
C GLU A 117 7.35 7.69 14.32
N ILE A 118 6.05 7.81 14.65
CA ILE A 118 5.58 7.77 16.04
C ILE A 118 6.00 6.46 16.72
N ILE A 119 5.86 5.31 16.05
CA ILE A 119 6.23 4.02 16.61
C ILE A 119 7.75 3.88 16.80
N THR A 120 8.55 4.47 15.92
CA THR A 120 10.02 4.33 15.96
C THR A 120 10.66 5.23 17.02
N TYR A 121 10.06 6.40 17.28
CA TYR A 121 10.61 7.41 18.20
C TYR A 121 9.83 7.55 19.53
N SER A 122 8.81 6.72 19.77
CA SER A 122 8.11 6.59 21.06
C SER A 122 8.75 5.51 21.93
#